data_AF-A0A3B9ZP43-F1
#
_entry.id   AF-A0A3B9ZP43-F1
#
_cell.length_a   1.000
_cell.length_b   1.000
_cell.length_c   1.000
_cell.angle_alpha   90.00
_cell.angle_beta   90.00
_cell.angle_gamma   90.00
#
_symmetry.space_group_name_H-M   'P 1'
#
loop_
_entity.id
_entity.type
_entity.pdbx_description
1 polymer ?
#
loop_
_entity_poly.entity_id
_entity_poly.type
_entity_poly.pdbx_seq_one_letter_code
_entity_poly.pdbx_strand_id
1 'polypeptide(L)'
;LFATADDELRPVMNGVFIELSTEDIKFVASDAHKLVRYKRFDAKAEKDASFILPKKPAALLKSLLPKEDFDVKLDFDDKNAFFTLSNFKLICRLVEGNYPSYNSVIPT
;
A
#
# COMPACT_ATOMS: atom_id res chain seq x y z
N LEU A 1 8.44 0.53 1.80
CA LEU A 1 8.85 1.53 2.82
C LEU A 1 10.17 2.20 2.50
N PHE A 2 11.30 1.48 2.40
CA PHE A 2 12.60 2.14 2.14
C PHE A 2 12.70 2.84 0.77
N ALA A 3 11.82 2.47 -0.18
CA ALA A 3 11.73 3.08 -1.50
C ALA A 3 10.66 4.18 -1.61
N THR A 4 9.93 4.52 -0.55
CA THR A 4 9.03 5.69 -0.61
C THR A 4 9.85 6.97 -0.61
N ALA A 5 9.40 8.00 -1.31
CA ALA A 5 10.02 9.32 -1.25
C ALA A 5 9.83 10.01 0.12
N ASP A 6 10.50 11.13 0.28
CA ASP A 6 10.23 12.17 1.27
C ASP A 6 10.22 13.52 0.53
N ASP A 7 9.28 13.66 -0.41
CA ASP A 7 9.14 14.79 -1.34
C ASP A 7 7.82 15.53 -1.08
N GLU A 8 7.90 16.78 -0.61
CA GLU A 8 6.70 17.59 -0.31
C GLU A 8 5.94 18.03 -1.57
N LEU A 9 6.61 18.12 -2.72
CA LEU A 9 5.99 18.48 -4.00
C LEU A 9 5.23 17.30 -4.62
N ARG A 10 5.60 16.07 -4.25
CA ARG A 10 4.98 14.83 -4.76
C ARG A 10 4.53 13.93 -3.60
N PRO A 11 3.52 14.35 -2.81
CA PRO A 11 3.08 13.62 -1.62
C PRO A 11 2.58 12.21 -1.93
N VAL A 12 2.07 11.96 -3.14
CA VAL A 12 1.68 10.63 -3.63
C VAL A 12 2.84 9.62 -3.60
N MET A 13 4.08 10.06 -3.81
CA MET A 13 5.27 9.21 -3.79
C MET A 13 5.80 8.92 -2.38
N ASN A 14 5.32 9.66 -1.37
CA ASN A 14 5.69 9.44 0.03
C ASN A 14 4.93 8.24 0.64
N GLY A 15 3.91 7.72 -0.04
CA GLY A 15 3.16 6.54 0.37
C GLY A 15 3.57 5.26 -0.38
N VAL A 16 2.97 4.15 0.04
CA VAL A 16 3.00 2.88 -0.69
C VAL A 16 1.74 2.80 -1.52
N PHE A 17 1.89 2.67 -2.83
CA PHE A 17 0.78 2.40 -3.73
C PHE A 17 0.40 0.92 -3.64
N ILE A 18 -0.86 0.65 -3.34
CA ILE A 18 -1.39 -0.70 -3.21
C ILE A 18 -2.40 -0.90 -4.32
N GLU A 19 -2.14 -1.87 -5.19
CA GLU A 19 -3.07 -2.32 -6.21
C GLU A 19 -3.65 -3.67 -5.78
N LEU A 20 -4.96 -3.73 -5.79
CA LEU A 20 -5.75 -4.90 -5.45
C LEU A 20 -6.39 -5.42 -6.74
N SER A 21 -6.30 -6.72 -6.97
CA SER A 21 -6.99 -7.38 -8.09
C SER A 21 -7.49 -8.76 -7.68
N THR A 22 -8.25 -9.38 -8.56
CA THR A 22 -8.72 -10.77 -8.39
C THR A 22 -7.61 -11.81 -8.56
N GLU A 23 -6.44 -11.41 -9.05
CA GLU A 23 -5.31 -12.31 -9.32
C GLU A 23 -4.17 -12.18 -8.31
N ASP A 24 -3.82 -10.94 -7.98
CA ASP A 24 -2.71 -10.61 -7.08
C ASP A 24 -2.94 -9.27 -6.35
N ILE A 25 -2.15 -9.04 -5.31
CA ILE A 25 -2.00 -7.72 -4.68
C ILE A 25 -0.57 -7.23 -4.93
N LYS A 26 -0.44 -5.99 -5.41
CA LYS A 26 0.85 -5.34 -5.66
C LYS A 26 1.08 -4.21 -4.69
N PHE A 27 2.29 -4.16 -4.14
CA PHE A 27 2.78 -3.06 -3.32
C PHE A 27 3.91 -2.37 -4.07
N VAL A 28 3.75 -1.08 -4.35
CA VAL A 28 4.69 -0.28 -5.12
C VAL A 28 5.14 0.92 -4.31
N ALA A 29 6.45 1.17 -4.33
CA ALA A 29 7.05 2.38 -3.77
C ALA A 29 8.22 2.82 -4.64
N SER A 30 8.34 4.12 -4.85
CA SER A 30 9.42 4.74 -5.62
C SER A 30 9.73 6.13 -5.06
N ASP A 31 11.01 6.50 -5.14
CA ASP A 31 11.52 7.84 -4.84
C ASP A 31 12.09 8.53 -6.09
N ALA A 32 11.69 8.05 -7.27
CA ALA A 32 12.19 8.44 -8.60
C ALA A 32 13.64 8.00 -8.92
N HIS A 33 14.40 7.49 -7.95
CA HIS A 33 15.74 6.91 -8.18
C HIS A 33 15.73 5.39 -8.13
N LYS A 34 14.89 4.82 -7.27
CA LYS A 34 14.67 3.38 -7.14
C LYS A 34 13.19 3.07 -7.12
N LEU A 35 12.84 1.89 -7.62
CA LEU A 35 11.48 1.38 -7.60
C LEU A 35 11.47 -0.02 -6.99
N VAL A 36 10.52 -0.25 -6.10
CA VAL A 36 10.18 -1.58 -5.58
C VAL A 36 8.75 -1.89 -5.97
N ARG A 37 8.56 -3.05 -6.62
CA ARG A 37 7.25 -3.68 -6.83
C ARG A 37 7.28 -5.06 -6.21
N TYR A 38 6.45 -5.28 -5.22
CA TYR A 38 6.27 -6.58 -4.57
C TYR A 38 4.87 -7.11 -4.88
N LYS A 39 4.78 -8.35 -5.38
CA LYS A 39 3.51 -9.00 -5.73
C LYS A 39 3.25 -10.16 -4.77
N ARG A 40 2.01 -10.25 -4.29
CA ARG A 40 1.50 -11.34 -3.47
C ARG A 40 0.37 -12.04 -4.22
N PHE A 41 0.47 -13.36 -4.34
CA PHE A 41 -0.53 -14.22 -4.99
C PHE A 41 -1.38 -15.00 -3.98
N ASP A 42 -1.01 -14.94 -2.71
CA ASP A 42 -1.67 -15.56 -1.56
C ASP A 42 -2.77 -14.68 -0.95
N ALA A 43 -3.00 -13.49 -1.50
CA ALA A 43 -4.07 -12.58 -1.12
C ALA A 43 -4.65 -11.92 -2.38
N LYS A 44 -5.98 -11.73 -2.40
CA LYS A 44 -6.75 -11.25 -3.55
C LYS A 44 -7.89 -10.36 -3.08
N ALA A 45 -8.37 -9.49 -3.96
CA ALA A 45 -9.57 -8.70 -3.73
C ALA A 45 -10.73 -9.15 -4.61
N GLU A 46 -11.95 -8.81 -4.20
CA GLU A 46 -13.17 -9.12 -4.98
C GLU A 46 -13.28 -8.28 -6.26
N LYS A 47 -12.62 -7.12 -6.28
CA LYS A 47 -12.64 -6.17 -7.39
C LYS A 47 -11.31 -5.44 -7.51
N ASP A 48 -11.05 -4.95 -8.70
CA ASP A 48 -9.89 -4.12 -8.97
C ASP A 48 -10.03 -2.76 -8.26
N ALA A 49 -8.98 -2.38 -7.55
CA ALA A 49 -8.92 -1.10 -6.87
C ALA A 49 -7.47 -0.72 -6.58
N SER A 50 -7.25 0.55 -6.29
CA SER A 50 -5.95 0.99 -5.82
C SER A 50 -6.06 2.17 -4.88
N PHE A 51 -5.08 2.32 -4.00
CA PHE A 51 -4.96 3.45 -3.10
C PHE A 51 -3.52 3.66 -2.66
N ILE A 52 -3.25 4.83 -2.08
CA ILE A 52 -1.92 5.17 -1.56
C ILE A 52 -1.97 5.17 -0.03
N LEU A 53 -1.31 4.18 0.58
CA LEU A 53 -1.18 4.07 2.03
C LEU A 53 -0.03 4.96 2.52
N PRO A 54 -0.26 5.90 3.45
CA PRO A 54 0.82 6.76 3.93
C PRO A 54 1.91 5.98 4.69
N LYS A 55 3.14 6.49 4.64
CA LYS A 55 4.35 5.86 5.24
C LYS A 55 4.18 5.54 6.73
N LYS A 56 3.55 6.44 7.50
CA LYS A 56 3.38 6.28 8.96
C LYS A 56 2.48 5.09 9.33
N PRO A 57 1.22 4.97 8.87
CA PRO A 57 0.40 3.77 9.03
C PRO A 57 1.09 2.50 8.49
N ALA A 58 1.75 2.56 7.33
CA ALA A 58 2.46 1.43 6.77
C ALA A 58 3.63 0.94 7.66
N ALA A 59 4.36 1.88 8.29
CA ALA A 59 5.40 1.55 9.26
C ALA A 59 4.82 0.92 10.54
N LEU A 60 3.66 1.38 11.00
CA LEU A 60 2.96 0.77 12.12
C LEU A 60 2.54 -0.66 11.79
N LEU A 61 1.92 -0.90 10.62
CA LEU A 61 1.58 -2.25 10.16
C LEU A 61 2.80 -3.17 10.07
N LYS A 62 3.95 -2.69 9.58
CA LYS A 62 5.20 -3.48 9.57
C LYS A 62 5.56 -4.04 10.96
N SER A 63 5.26 -3.32 12.04
CA SER A 63 5.54 -3.75 13.41
C SER A 63 4.46 -4.62 14.04
N LEU A 64 3.23 -4.57 13.51
CA LEU A 64 2.06 -5.26 14.06
C LEU A 64 1.81 -6.60 13.36
N LEU A 65 1.87 -6.63 12.03
CA LEU A 65 1.55 -7.82 11.24
C LEU A 65 2.36 -9.07 11.63
N PRO A 66 3.66 -9.01 11.99
CA PRO A 66 4.41 -10.19 12.42
C PRO A 66 3.93 -10.81 13.74
N LYS A 67 3.04 -10.12 14.48
CA LYS A 67 2.49 -10.58 15.76
C LYS A 67 1.07 -11.14 15.63
N GLU A 68 0.51 -11.13 14.42
CA GLU A 68 -0.80 -11.72 14.15
C GLU A 68 -0.64 -13.17 13.73
N ASP A 69 -1.45 -14.04 14.32
CA ASP A 69 -1.51 -15.47 13.98
C ASP A 69 -2.45 -15.75 12.79
N PHE A 70 -3.32 -14.79 12.46
CA PHE A 70 -4.37 -14.91 11.45
C PHE A 70 -4.29 -13.81 10.39
N ASP A 71 -4.99 -14.03 9.27
CA ASP A 71 -5.10 -13.05 8.20
C ASP A 71 -5.76 -11.75 8.68
N VAL A 72 -5.17 -10.63 8.27
CA VAL A 72 -5.69 -9.29 8.55
C VAL A 72 -6.69 -8.91 7.48
N LYS A 73 -7.91 -8.56 7.90
CA LYS A 73 -8.93 -8.06 6.98
C LYS A 73 -8.64 -6.60 6.62
N LEU A 74 -8.63 -6.31 5.32
CA LEU A 74 -8.49 -4.96 4.76
C LEU A 74 -9.81 -4.54 4.11
N ASP A 75 -10.42 -3.49 4.65
CA ASP A 75 -11.51 -2.76 4.02
C ASP A 75 -11.03 -1.34 3.68
N PHE A 76 -11.59 -0.69 2.66
CA PHE A 76 -11.27 0.70 2.35
C PHE A 76 -12.45 1.41 1.65
N ASP A 77 -12.45 2.72 1.79
CA ASP A 77 -13.29 3.65 1.02
C ASP A 77 -12.39 4.67 0.29
N ASP A 78 -12.97 5.69 -0.33
CA ASP A 78 -12.22 6.70 -1.10
C ASP A 78 -11.22 7.51 -0.25
N LYS A 79 -11.37 7.51 1.07
CA LYS A 79 -10.63 8.37 2.00
C LYS A 79 -9.84 7.60 3.04
N ASN A 80 -10.23 6.38 3.38
CA ASN A 80 -9.68 5.63 4.50
C ASN A 80 -9.45 4.16 4.16
N ALA A 81 -8.42 3.59 4.78
CA ALA A 81 -8.25 2.15 4.91
C ALA A 81 -8.47 1.72 6.36
N PHE A 82 -9.06 0.54 6.50
CA PHE A 82 -9.41 -0.10 7.76
C PHE A 82 -8.77 -1.48 7.80
N PHE A 83 -7.85 -1.69 8.73
CA PHE A 83 -7.22 -2.97 8.97
C PHE A 83 -7.80 -3.56 10.25
N THR A 84 -8.47 -4.70 10.15
CA THR A 84 -9.02 -5.42 11.30
C THR A 84 -8.06 -6.54 11.66
N LEU A 85 -7.38 -6.37 12.79
CA LEU A 85 -6.46 -7.35 13.39
C LEU A 85 -7.21 -8.10 14.50
N SER A 86 -6.56 -9.06 15.15
CA SER A 86 -7.20 -9.93 16.14
C SER A 86 -7.83 -9.16 17.31
N ASN A 87 -7.12 -8.15 17.83
CA ASN A 87 -7.53 -7.45 19.06
C ASN A 87 -7.85 -5.96 18.87
N PHE A 88 -7.56 -5.40 17.70
CA PHE A 88 -7.77 -3.98 17.47
C PHE A 88 -7.95 -3.67 15.98
N LYS A 89 -8.46 -2.47 15.70
CA LYS A 89 -8.68 -1.96 14.36
C LYS A 89 -7.79 -0.75 14.11
N LEU A 90 -6.95 -0.82 13.08
CA LEU A 90 -6.20 0.34 12.60
C LEU A 90 -7.03 1.07 11.54
N ILE A 91 -7.18 2.38 11.67
CA ILE A 91 -7.83 3.23 10.69
C ILE A 91 -6.84 4.29 10.26
N CYS A 92 -6.69 4.50 8.95
CA CYS A 92 -5.85 5.58 8.44
C CYS A 92 -6.44 6.24 7.20
N ARG A 93 -6.24 7.56 7.11
CA ARG A 93 -6.57 8.35 5.94
C ARG A 93 -5.59 8.03 4.80
N LEU A 94 -6.11 7.88 3.60
CA LEU A 94 -5.34 7.63 2.38
C LEU A 94 -4.73 8.94 1.85
N VAL A 95 -3.65 8.82 1.07
CA VAL A 95 -3.12 9.96 0.33
C VAL A 95 -4.00 10.17 -0.91
N GLU A 96 -4.46 11.41 -1.09
CA GLU A 96 -5.25 11.81 -2.25
C GLU A 96 -4.33 12.06 -3.45
N GLY A 97 -4.74 11.57 -4.62
CA GLY A 97 -4.04 11.78 -5.89
C GLY A 97 -3.72 10.48 -6.63
N ASN A 98 -3.23 10.65 -7.86
CA ASN A 98 -2.86 9.53 -8.72
C ASN A 98 -1.39 9.17 -8.54
N TYR A 99 -1.11 7.89 -8.33
CA TYR A 99 0.27 7.41 -8.31
C TYR A 99 0.84 7.40 -9.74
N PRO A 100 2.11 7.81 -9.96
CA PRO A 100 2.70 7.77 -11.30
C PRO A 100 2.65 6.39 -11.94
N SER A 101 2.55 6.33 -13.28
CA SER A 101 2.53 5.07 -14.04
C SER A 101 3.86 4.32 -13.91
N TYR A 102 3.96 3.50 -12.87
CA TYR A 102 5.20 2.85 -12.49
C TYR A 102 5.62 1.74 -13.45
N ASN A 103 4.67 1.14 -14.19
CA ASN A 103 4.99 0.08 -15.14
C ASN A 103 5.84 0.60 -16.31
N SER A 104 5.78 1.90 -16.62
CA SER A 104 6.55 2.52 -17.70
C SER A 104 8.06 2.54 -17.48
N VAL A 105 8.51 2.34 -16.23
CA VAL A 105 9.94 2.39 -15.86
C VAL A 105 10.53 1.02 -15.55
N ILE A 106 9.75 -0.06 -15.67
CA ILE A 106 10.24 -1.43 -15.46
C ILE A 106 10.70 -1.97 -16.82
N PRO A 107 11.99 -2.31 -17.00
CA PRO A 107 12.48 -2.90 -18.24
C PRO A 107 11.71 -4.18 -18.58
N THR A 108 11.38 -4.34 -19.86
CA THR A 108 10.74 -5.55 -20.43
C THR A 108 11.77 -6.55 -20.91
#